data_AF-A0A964HDU3-F1
#
_entry.id   AF-A0A964HDU3-F1
#
_cell.length_a   1.000
_cell.length_b   1.000
_cell.length_c   1.000
_cell.angle_alpha   90.00
_cell.angle_beta   90.00
_cell.angle_gamma   90.00
#
_symmetry.space_group_name_H-M   'P 1'
#
loop_
_entity.id
_entity.type
_entity.pdbx_description
1 polymer ?
#
loop_
_entity_poly.entity_id
_entity_poly.type
_entity_poly.pdbx_seq_one_letter_code
_entity_poly.pdbx_strand_id
1 'polypeptide(L)'
;MVPMLRSFILLALMFASASVALALRPTQKVADRGPKVDLAVMIPAAFAEWREERLSLAQIVDPQQKEFIEKIYSQTLSRTYVNGDGYRIMLSIAYGSDQRDSMQLHKPEVCYPAQGFTVQKQLAGQLVTENGVIHVTRILTSLGSRTEPVTYWTTTGGYVVRGGLQKKLAEMRYGLRGEIPDGMLVRLSSIDGNAERAYEIQGRFAAQMLAAMAPNDRRRVGGSGT
;
A
#
# COMPACT_ATOMS: atom_id res chain seq x y z
N MET A 1 -18.04 -35.00 43.01
CA MET A 1 -18.44 -33.57 42.97
C MET A 1 -17.50 -32.66 42.15
N VAL A 2 -16.75 -33.15 41.14
CA VAL A 2 -15.65 -32.35 40.53
C VAL A 2 -15.76 -32.06 39.01
N PRO A 3 -16.54 -32.77 38.16
CA PRO A 3 -16.60 -32.45 36.72
C PRO A 3 -17.57 -31.33 36.35
N MET A 4 -18.70 -31.19 37.06
CA MET A 4 -19.70 -30.13 36.83
C MET A 4 -19.12 -28.74 37.10
N LEU A 5 -18.42 -28.55 38.24
CA LEU A 5 -17.81 -27.27 38.60
C LEU A 5 -16.75 -26.84 37.57
N ARG A 6 -15.91 -27.78 37.10
CA ARG A 6 -14.94 -27.51 36.02
C ARG A 6 -15.64 -27.07 34.74
N SER A 7 -16.76 -27.70 34.39
CA SER A 7 -17.55 -27.35 33.21
C SER A 7 -18.16 -25.95 33.33
N PHE A 8 -18.67 -25.56 34.50
CA PHE A 8 -19.17 -24.19 34.74
C PHE A 8 -18.06 -23.14 34.73
N ILE A 9 -16.88 -23.44 35.27
CA ILE A 9 -15.72 -22.54 35.21
C ILE A 9 -15.28 -22.34 33.75
N LEU A 10 -15.19 -23.43 32.98
CA LEU A 10 -14.86 -23.36 31.55
C LEU A 10 -15.90 -22.56 30.77
N LEU A 11 -17.20 -22.78 31.03
CA LEU A 11 -18.28 -22.02 30.41
C LEU A 11 -18.20 -20.52 30.74
N ALA A 12 -17.95 -20.18 32.01
CA ALA A 12 -17.77 -18.79 32.44
C ALA A 12 -16.55 -18.14 31.78
N LEU A 13 -15.43 -18.85 31.67
CA LEU A 13 -14.23 -18.37 30.95
C LEU A 13 -14.50 -18.21 29.44
N MET A 14 -15.30 -19.06 28.83
CA MET A 14 -15.71 -18.93 27.43
C MET A 14 -16.61 -17.71 27.22
N PHE A 15 -17.59 -17.47 28.10
CA PHE A 15 -18.44 -16.27 28.01
C PHE A 15 -17.67 -14.98 28.30
N ALA A 16 -16.76 -15.01 29.27
CA ALA A 16 -15.90 -13.87 29.58
C ALA A 16 -14.99 -13.55 28.38
N SER A 17 -14.35 -14.57 27.79
CA SER A 17 -13.50 -14.36 26.62
C SER A 17 -14.29 -13.87 25.40
N ALA A 18 -15.49 -14.41 25.14
CA ALA A 18 -16.37 -13.92 24.07
C ALA A 18 -16.82 -12.47 24.30
N SER A 19 -17.18 -12.11 25.53
CA SER A 19 -17.61 -10.74 25.90
C SER A 19 -16.45 -9.75 25.76
N VAL A 20 -15.26 -10.13 26.22
CA VAL A 20 -14.04 -9.32 26.05
C VAL A 20 -13.69 -9.17 24.57
N ALA A 21 -13.78 -10.24 23.77
CA ALA A 21 -13.54 -10.18 22.34
C ALA A 21 -14.54 -9.27 21.60
N LEU A 22 -15.81 -9.28 21.99
CA LEU A 22 -16.83 -8.40 21.42
C LEU A 22 -16.60 -6.94 21.81
N ALA A 23 -16.25 -6.67 23.08
CA ALA A 23 -15.98 -5.33 23.59
C ALA A 23 -14.69 -4.71 23.00
N LEU A 24 -13.66 -5.52 22.74
CA LEU A 24 -12.38 -5.09 22.16
C LEU A 24 -12.39 -5.08 20.62
N ARG A 25 -13.52 -5.39 19.97
CA ARG A 25 -13.61 -5.37 18.51
C ARG A 25 -13.50 -3.92 18.02
N PRO A 26 -12.50 -3.57 17.18
CA PRO A 26 -12.38 -2.21 16.67
C PRO A 26 -13.52 -1.90 15.70
N THR A 27 -14.14 -0.75 15.89
CA THR A 27 -15.31 -0.29 15.10
C THR A 27 -15.08 1.09 14.47
N GLN A 28 -14.06 1.83 14.93
CA GLN A 28 -13.85 3.21 14.54
C GLN A 28 -12.76 3.28 13.47
N LYS A 29 -13.11 3.66 12.23
CA LYS A 29 -12.11 3.84 11.18
C LYS A 29 -11.37 5.15 11.39
N VAL A 30 -10.04 5.10 11.37
CA VAL A 30 -9.20 6.31 11.43
C VAL A 30 -9.46 7.19 10.20
N ALA A 31 -9.77 6.58 9.06
CA ALA A 31 -10.15 7.27 7.82
C ALA A 31 -11.36 8.21 7.98
N ASP A 32 -12.32 7.88 8.87
CA ASP A 32 -13.57 8.63 9.04
C ASP A 32 -13.39 9.89 9.90
N ARG A 33 -12.25 10.02 10.60
CA ARG A 33 -11.94 11.15 11.49
C ARG A 33 -11.01 12.20 10.89
N GLY A 34 -10.31 11.85 9.81
CA GLY A 34 -9.36 12.73 9.14
C GLY A 34 -9.97 13.48 7.95
N PRO A 35 -9.20 14.39 7.31
CA PRO A 35 -9.56 14.88 6.00
C PRO A 35 -9.74 13.70 5.04
N LYS A 36 -10.80 13.74 4.22
CA LYS A 36 -11.08 12.69 3.25
C LYS A 36 -9.89 12.54 2.32
N VAL A 37 -9.45 11.30 2.14
CA VAL A 37 -8.44 10.96 1.13
C VAL A 37 -9.04 11.22 -0.25
N ASP A 38 -8.31 11.93 -1.09
CA ASP A 38 -8.59 12.09 -2.51
C ASP A 38 -7.26 11.94 -3.25
N LEU A 39 -7.01 10.74 -3.78
CA LEU A 39 -5.74 10.43 -4.44
C LEU A 39 -5.47 11.34 -5.64
N ALA A 40 -6.52 11.81 -6.34
CA ALA A 40 -6.36 12.66 -7.51
C ALA A 40 -5.84 14.06 -7.13
N VAL A 41 -6.25 14.56 -5.96
CA VAL A 41 -5.81 15.84 -5.40
C VAL A 41 -4.47 15.72 -4.69
N MET A 42 -4.28 14.67 -3.88
CA MET A 42 -3.07 14.48 -3.08
C MET A 42 -1.81 14.27 -3.92
N ILE A 43 -1.93 13.62 -5.07
CA ILE A 43 -0.81 13.34 -5.95
C ILE A 43 -0.71 14.45 -7.00
N PRO A 44 0.41 15.21 -7.06
CA PRO A 44 0.56 16.31 -8.00
C PRO A 44 0.62 15.81 -9.45
N ALA A 45 -0.09 16.47 -10.37
CA ALA A 45 -0.05 16.14 -11.80
C ALA A 45 1.28 16.55 -12.47
N ALA A 46 2.06 17.43 -11.85
CA ALA A 46 3.40 17.79 -12.28
C ALA A 46 4.26 18.22 -11.09
N PHE A 47 5.54 17.89 -11.11
CA PHE A 47 6.51 18.24 -10.08
C PHE A 47 7.93 18.03 -10.61
N ALA A 48 8.88 18.88 -10.19
CA ALA A 48 10.23 18.89 -10.75
C ALA A 48 10.17 18.89 -12.31
N GLU A 49 10.81 17.91 -12.95
CA GLU A 49 10.77 17.69 -14.41
C GLU A 49 9.63 16.79 -14.88
N TRP A 50 8.89 16.16 -13.97
CA TRP A 50 7.87 15.16 -14.28
C TRP A 50 6.52 15.81 -14.56
N ARG A 51 5.84 15.32 -15.59
CA ARG A 51 4.47 15.70 -15.94
C ARG A 51 3.64 14.46 -16.21
N GLU A 52 2.40 14.46 -15.75
CA GLU A 52 1.42 13.43 -16.07
C GLU A 52 1.24 13.37 -17.59
N GLU A 53 1.54 12.22 -18.17
CA GLU A 53 1.26 11.90 -19.55
C GLU A 53 -0.19 11.40 -19.64
N ARG A 54 -1.09 12.29 -20.05
CA ARG A 54 -2.51 11.96 -20.26
C ARG A 54 -2.67 11.25 -21.60
N LEU A 55 -2.43 9.94 -21.61
CA LEU A 55 -2.75 9.11 -22.76
C LEU A 55 -4.29 9.05 -22.89
N SER A 56 -4.81 9.49 -24.03
CA SER A 56 -6.26 9.49 -24.35
C SER A 56 -6.78 8.09 -24.74
N LEU A 57 -6.07 7.03 -24.36
CA LEU A 57 -6.52 5.67 -24.57
C LEU A 57 -7.26 5.24 -23.31
N ALA A 58 -8.58 5.19 -23.39
CA ALA A 58 -9.40 4.55 -22.37
C ALA A 58 -8.86 3.12 -22.18
N GLN A 59 -8.15 2.89 -21.07
CA GLN A 59 -7.80 1.54 -20.67
C GLN A 59 -9.14 0.85 -20.39
N ILE A 60 -9.58 -0.02 -21.29
CA ILE A 60 -10.77 -0.84 -21.07
C ILE A 60 -10.39 -1.81 -19.96
N VAL A 61 -10.63 -1.40 -18.72
CA VAL A 61 -10.52 -2.28 -17.56
C VAL A 61 -11.74 -3.19 -17.62
N ASP A 62 -11.50 -4.49 -17.56
CA ASP A 62 -12.58 -5.48 -17.48
C ASP A 62 -13.55 -5.12 -16.34
N PRO A 63 -14.87 -5.06 -16.58
CA PRO A 63 -15.84 -4.65 -15.57
C PRO A 63 -15.83 -5.51 -14.30
N GLN A 64 -15.60 -6.83 -14.42
CA GLN A 64 -15.52 -7.71 -13.25
C GLN A 64 -14.26 -7.45 -12.44
N GLN A 65 -13.13 -7.20 -13.12
CA GLN A 65 -11.90 -6.79 -12.46
C GLN A 65 -12.07 -5.45 -11.73
N LYS A 66 -12.80 -4.49 -12.33
CA LYS A 66 -13.10 -3.21 -11.69
C LYS A 66 -13.96 -3.37 -10.45
N GLU A 67 -15.04 -4.15 -10.51
CA GLU A 67 -15.88 -4.43 -9.33
C GLU A 67 -15.12 -5.13 -8.20
N PHE A 68 -14.20 -6.05 -8.53
CA PHE A 68 -13.35 -6.69 -7.54
C PHE A 68 -12.39 -5.69 -6.87
N ILE A 69 -11.79 -4.81 -7.67
CA ILE A 69 -10.91 -3.72 -7.18
C ILE A 69 -11.68 -2.79 -6.24
N GLU A 70 -12.90 -2.37 -6.60
CA GLU A 70 -13.74 -1.48 -5.79
C GLU A 70 -14.24 -2.12 -4.49
N LYS A 71 -14.36 -3.46 -4.46
CA LYS A 71 -14.66 -4.20 -3.23
C LYS A 71 -13.49 -4.22 -2.25
N ILE A 72 -12.26 -4.00 -2.69
CA ILE A 72 -11.03 -4.13 -1.87
C ILE A 72 -10.41 -2.76 -1.58
N TYR A 73 -10.51 -1.82 -2.51
CA TYR A 73 -9.93 -0.49 -2.38
C TYR A 73 -11.02 0.56 -2.38
N SER A 74 -10.90 1.48 -1.42
CA SER A 74 -11.77 2.66 -1.35
C SER A 74 -11.46 3.65 -2.46
N GLN A 75 -10.20 3.75 -2.89
CA GLN A 75 -9.78 4.53 -4.06
C GLN A 75 -8.55 3.89 -4.73
N THR A 76 -8.45 4.04 -6.03
CA THR A 76 -7.24 3.71 -6.79
C THR A 76 -6.84 4.90 -7.67
N LEU A 77 -5.53 5.05 -7.88
CA LEU A 77 -4.97 6.01 -8.81
C LEU A 77 -3.97 5.29 -9.71
N SER A 78 -4.10 5.48 -11.01
CA SER A 78 -3.12 5.05 -12.01
C SER A 78 -2.74 6.25 -12.86
N ARG A 79 -1.45 6.59 -12.90
CA ARG A 79 -0.90 7.70 -13.70
C ARG A 79 0.42 7.30 -14.32
N THR A 80 0.66 7.75 -15.54
CA THR A 80 1.99 7.70 -16.15
C THR A 80 2.58 9.09 -16.11
N TYR A 81 3.83 9.22 -15.69
CA TYR A 81 4.59 10.46 -15.73
C TYR A 81 5.73 10.35 -16.71
N VAL A 82 6.05 11.45 -17.39
CA VAL A 82 7.17 11.57 -18.32
C VAL A 82 8.09 12.71 -17.87
N ASN A 83 9.40 12.52 -17.94
CA ASN A 83 10.39 13.58 -17.68
C ASN A 83 10.88 14.24 -18.98
N GLY A 84 11.82 15.20 -18.87
CA GLY A 84 12.39 15.92 -20.02
C GLY A 84 13.12 15.02 -21.03
N ASP A 85 13.65 13.87 -20.57
CA ASP A 85 14.35 12.89 -21.41
C ASP A 85 13.40 11.88 -22.08
N GLY A 86 12.09 11.97 -21.82
CA GLY A 86 11.10 11.02 -22.32
C GLY A 86 11.03 9.71 -21.53
N TYR A 87 11.72 9.58 -20.39
CA TYR A 87 11.62 8.44 -19.49
C TYR A 87 10.24 8.42 -18.85
N ARG A 88 9.62 7.24 -18.76
CA ARG A 88 8.26 7.08 -18.23
C ARG A 88 8.23 6.25 -16.96
N ILE A 89 7.46 6.72 -15.99
CA ILE A 89 7.14 6.00 -14.75
C ILE A 89 5.64 5.81 -14.65
N MET A 90 5.23 4.56 -14.43
CA MET A 90 3.85 4.20 -14.11
C MET A 90 3.70 4.18 -12.59
N LEU A 91 2.92 5.12 -12.08
CA LEU A 91 2.51 5.20 -10.67
C LEU A 91 1.15 4.52 -10.51
N SER A 92 1.07 3.59 -9.57
CA SER A 92 -0.19 3.02 -9.11
C SER A 92 -0.29 3.15 -7.59
N ILE A 93 -1.41 3.69 -7.10
CA ILE A 93 -1.71 3.77 -5.67
C ILE A 93 -3.05 3.10 -5.42
N ALA A 94 -3.08 2.18 -4.47
CA ALA A 94 -4.30 1.57 -3.97
C ALA A 94 -4.51 1.98 -2.52
N TYR A 95 -5.68 2.55 -2.20
CA TYR A 95 -6.04 3.02 -0.87
C TYR A 95 -7.20 2.21 -0.30
N GLY A 96 -7.05 1.72 0.93
CA GLY A 96 -8.12 1.08 1.69
C GLY A 96 -8.38 1.81 3.00
N SER A 97 -9.62 2.25 3.22
CA SER A 97 -10.08 2.89 4.47
C SER A 97 -10.26 1.91 5.64
N ASP A 98 -10.10 0.60 5.38
CA ASP A 98 -10.30 -0.48 6.34
C ASP A 98 -9.23 -1.56 6.11
N GLN A 99 -8.23 -1.65 7.00
CA GLN A 99 -7.14 -2.65 6.90
C GLN A 99 -7.35 -3.88 7.77
N ARG A 100 -8.60 -4.26 8.10
CA ARG A 100 -8.86 -5.55 8.75
C ARG A 100 -8.42 -6.70 7.83
N ASP A 101 -7.99 -7.82 8.43
CA ASP A 101 -7.27 -8.94 7.79
C ASP A 101 -7.88 -9.49 6.48
N SER A 102 -9.17 -9.25 6.21
CA SER A 102 -9.84 -9.63 4.96
C SER A 102 -9.57 -8.70 3.77
N MET A 103 -8.88 -7.57 3.97
CA MET A 103 -8.71 -6.49 2.98
C MET A 103 -7.23 -6.08 2.84
N GLN A 104 -6.32 -7.04 3.00
CA GLN A 104 -4.88 -6.78 2.88
C GLN A 104 -4.52 -6.37 1.44
N LEU A 105 -3.74 -5.30 1.31
CA LEU A 105 -3.16 -4.87 0.04
C LEU A 105 -2.39 -6.02 -0.62
N HIS A 106 -2.85 -6.47 -1.78
CA HIS A 106 -2.20 -7.55 -2.51
C HIS A 106 -0.87 -7.06 -3.08
N LYS A 107 0.21 -7.77 -2.77
CA LYS A 107 1.56 -7.35 -3.15
C LYS A 107 1.85 -7.68 -4.61
N PRO A 108 2.64 -6.84 -5.31
CA PRO A 108 3.02 -7.07 -6.72
C PRO A 108 3.58 -8.46 -7.00
N GLU A 109 4.39 -9.04 -6.13
CA GLU A 109 4.95 -10.39 -6.32
C GLU A 109 3.89 -11.50 -6.42
N VAL A 110 2.68 -11.27 -5.92
CA VAL A 110 1.55 -12.21 -6.00
C VAL A 110 0.69 -11.94 -7.24
N CYS A 111 0.44 -10.67 -7.55
CA CYS A 111 -0.46 -10.30 -8.65
C CYS A 111 0.19 -10.35 -10.04
N TYR A 112 1.49 -10.08 -10.15
CA TYR A 112 2.21 -10.06 -11.43
C TYR A 112 2.20 -11.43 -12.14
N PRO A 113 2.49 -12.56 -11.44
CA PRO A 113 2.36 -13.89 -12.03
C PRO A 113 0.97 -14.21 -12.56
N ALA A 114 -0.09 -13.78 -11.85
CA ALA A 114 -1.47 -13.96 -12.30
C ALA A 114 -1.79 -13.17 -13.58
N GLN A 115 -1.01 -12.14 -13.91
CA GLN A 115 -1.11 -11.35 -15.15
C GLN A 115 -0.13 -11.85 -16.24
N GLY A 116 0.54 -12.98 -16.02
CA GLY A 116 1.48 -13.58 -16.97
C GLY A 116 2.92 -13.07 -16.87
N PHE A 117 3.26 -12.19 -15.92
CA PHE A 117 4.64 -11.75 -15.71
C PHE A 117 5.44 -12.80 -14.93
N THR A 118 6.70 -12.98 -15.30
CA THR A 118 7.67 -13.73 -14.49
C THR A 118 8.34 -12.78 -13.49
N VAL A 119 8.30 -13.10 -12.20
CA VAL A 119 9.09 -12.41 -11.16
C VAL A 119 10.47 -13.06 -11.12
N GLN A 120 11.48 -12.34 -11.62
CA GLN A 120 12.85 -12.85 -11.73
C GLN A 120 13.66 -12.67 -10.45
N LYS A 121 13.45 -11.55 -9.75
CA LYS A 121 14.20 -11.20 -8.54
C LYS A 121 13.32 -10.38 -7.60
N GLN A 122 13.50 -10.57 -6.30
CA GLN A 122 12.89 -9.75 -5.25
C GLN A 122 13.96 -9.35 -4.24
N LEU A 123 14.03 -8.06 -3.92
CA LEU A 123 15.04 -7.47 -3.05
C LEU A 123 14.41 -6.43 -2.14
N ALA A 124 14.92 -6.34 -0.91
CA ALA A 124 14.67 -5.20 -0.06
C ALA A 124 15.46 -3.98 -0.58
N GLY A 125 14.85 -2.81 -0.52
CA GLY A 125 15.47 -1.54 -0.90
C GLY A 125 15.15 -0.44 0.11
N GLN A 126 15.76 0.73 -0.13
CA GLN A 126 15.55 1.94 0.63
C GLN A 126 15.41 3.11 -0.33
N LEU A 127 14.48 4.02 -0.04
CA LEU A 127 14.35 5.31 -0.69
C LEU A 127 14.65 6.39 0.34
N VAL A 128 15.67 7.18 0.08
CA VAL A 128 16.01 8.33 0.93
C VAL A 128 15.17 9.52 0.48
N THR A 129 14.45 10.13 1.42
CA THR A 129 13.63 11.31 1.21
C THR A 129 14.00 12.39 2.23
N GLU A 130 13.57 13.62 2.02
CA GLU A 130 13.75 14.72 2.99
C GLU A 130 13.15 14.41 4.37
N ASN A 131 12.15 13.52 4.42
CA ASN A 131 11.42 13.17 5.62
C ASN A 131 11.90 11.85 6.26
N GLY A 132 12.99 11.28 5.75
CA GLY A 132 13.59 10.04 6.24
C GLY A 132 13.63 8.93 5.20
N VAL A 133 13.91 7.72 5.67
CA VAL A 133 14.07 6.54 4.82
C VAL A 133 12.77 5.77 4.71
N ILE A 134 12.32 5.54 3.48
CA ILE A 134 11.21 4.65 3.15
C ILE A 134 11.79 3.30 2.79
N HIS A 135 11.37 2.29 3.54
CA HIS A 135 11.71 0.92 3.25
C HIS A 135 10.81 0.38 2.13
N VAL A 136 11.44 -0.09 1.05
CA VAL A 136 10.71 -0.55 -0.15
C VAL A 136 11.05 -2.00 -0.47
N THR A 137 10.19 -2.62 -1.26
CA THR A 137 10.49 -3.88 -1.96
C THR A 137 10.67 -3.56 -3.43
N ARG A 138 11.72 -4.12 -4.02
CA ARG A 138 12.01 -4.07 -5.45
C ARG A 138 11.82 -5.44 -6.06
N ILE A 139 11.07 -5.53 -7.16
CA ILE A 139 10.95 -6.75 -7.94
C ILE A 139 11.34 -6.50 -9.39
N LEU A 140 12.09 -7.42 -9.97
CA LEU A 140 12.37 -7.44 -11.40
C LEU A 140 11.37 -8.37 -12.06
N THR A 141 10.56 -7.84 -12.98
CA THR A 141 9.55 -8.62 -13.68
C THR A 141 9.75 -8.59 -15.18
N SER A 142 9.27 -9.61 -15.88
CA SER A 142 9.33 -9.67 -17.35
C SER A 142 8.09 -10.30 -17.96
N LEU A 143 7.66 -9.80 -19.11
CA LEU A 143 6.61 -10.38 -19.95
C LEU A 143 7.06 -10.37 -21.41
N GLY A 144 7.47 -11.54 -21.93
CA GLY A 144 8.10 -11.62 -23.25
C GLY A 144 9.40 -10.80 -23.31
N SER A 145 9.48 -9.84 -24.23
CA SER A 145 10.62 -8.91 -24.36
C SER A 145 10.54 -7.68 -23.45
N ARG A 146 9.43 -7.48 -22.73
CA ARG A 146 9.26 -6.36 -21.80
C ARG A 146 9.89 -6.71 -20.46
N THR A 147 10.92 -5.95 -20.07
CA THR A 147 11.45 -5.95 -18.71
C THR A 147 10.85 -4.77 -17.93
N GLU A 148 10.28 -5.07 -16.77
CA GLU A 148 9.63 -4.08 -15.91
C GLU A 148 10.14 -4.22 -14.46
N PRO A 149 11.16 -3.42 -14.09
CA PRO A 149 11.55 -3.23 -12.70
C PRO A 149 10.45 -2.47 -11.96
N VAL A 150 10.12 -2.91 -10.74
CA VAL A 150 9.06 -2.34 -9.90
C VAL A 150 9.63 -2.04 -8.52
N THR A 151 9.35 -0.85 -8.00
CA THR A 151 9.57 -0.48 -6.59
C THR A 151 8.23 -0.23 -5.94
N TYR A 152 7.97 -0.82 -4.78
CA TYR A 152 6.72 -0.59 -4.04
C TYR A 152 6.93 -0.55 -2.53
N TRP A 153 6.00 0.08 -1.83
CA TRP A 153 5.89 0.03 -0.37
C TRP A 153 4.44 0.13 0.07
N THR A 154 4.19 -0.28 1.31
CA THR A 154 2.88 -0.19 1.95
C THR A 154 2.94 0.66 3.19
N THR A 155 1.95 1.53 3.36
CA THR A 155 1.74 2.28 4.61
C THR A 155 0.49 1.78 5.34
N THR A 156 0.51 1.79 6.66
CA THR A 156 -0.65 1.51 7.53
C THR A 156 -0.70 2.57 8.62
N GLY A 157 -1.79 3.33 8.69
CA GLY A 157 -1.94 4.46 9.61
C GLY A 157 -0.79 5.46 9.52
N GLY A 158 -0.21 5.66 8.33
CA GLY A 158 0.91 6.57 8.10
C GLY A 158 2.30 6.06 8.48
N TYR A 159 2.47 4.75 8.73
CA TYR A 159 3.78 4.11 8.97
C TYR A 159 4.10 3.13 7.85
N VAL A 160 5.37 3.04 7.45
CA VAL A 160 5.82 2.03 6.49
C VAL A 160 5.85 0.67 7.18
N VAL A 161 5.12 -0.29 6.64
CA VAL A 161 5.03 -1.62 7.24
C VAL A 161 5.80 -2.63 6.40
N ARG A 162 6.86 -3.18 6.98
CA ARG A 162 7.48 -4.42 6.50
C ARG A 162 6.67 -5.57 7.09
N GLY A 163 6.21 -6.50 6.26
CA GLY A 163 5.37 -7.61 6.70
C GLY A 163 5.94 -8.40 7.90
N GLY A 164 5.10 -9.16 8.60
CA GLY A 164 5.49 -9.99 9.74
C GLY A 164 5.07 -9.42 11.09
N LEU A 165 5.91 -9.61 12.12
CA LEU A 165 5.58 -9.31 13.52
C LEU A 165 5.35 -7.80 13.79
N GLN A 166 6.12 -6.92 13.13
CA GLN A 166 5.97 -5.47 13.28
C GLN A 166 4.60 -4.97 12.80
N LYS A 167 4.13 -5.46 11.65
CA LYS A 167 2.77 -5.24 11.15
C LYS A 167 1.73 -5.63 12.21
N LYS A 168 1.85 -6.87 12.70
CA LYS A 168 0.90 -7.44 13.66
C LYS A 168 0.88 -6.66 14.98
N LEU A 169 2.04 -6.18 15.44
CA LEU A 169 2.13 -5.35 16.64
C LEU A 169 1.47 -3.97 16.47
N ALA A 170 1.67 -3.34 15.30
CA ALA A 170 1.00 -2.08 14.98
C ALA A 170 -0.53 -2.27 14.91
N GLU A 171 -0.99 -3.32 14.23
CA GLU A 171 -2.42 -3.68 14.14
C GLU A 171 -3.02 -3.97 15.52
N MET A 172 -2.32 -4.73 16.38
CA MET A 172 -2.75 -4.97 17.76
C MET A 172 -2.87 -3.67 18.56
N ARG A 173 -1.92 -2.73 18.40
CA ARG A 173 -1.97 -1.44 19.09
C ARG A 173 -3.17 -0.59 18.68
N TYR A 174 -3.53 -0.61 17.39
CA TYR A 174 -4.76 0.03 16.91
C TYR A 174 -6.02 -0.70 17.40
N GLY A 175 -6.03 -2.03 17.35
CA GLY A 175 -7.13 -2.85 17.85
C GLY A 175 -7.45 -2.61 19.33
N LEU A 176 -6.41 -2.50 20.18
CA LEU A 176 -6.55 -2.16 21.60
C LEU A 176 -7.11 -0.75 21.84
N ARG A 177 -7.00 0.16 20.88
CA ARG A 177 -7.60 1.50 20.91
C ARG A 177 -9.00 1.54 20.31
N GLY A 178 -9.51 0.42 19.81
CA GLY A 178 -10.79 0.35 19.09
C GLY A 178 -10.75 0.94 17.69
N GLU A 179 -9.55 1.18 17.15
CA GLU A 179 -9.31 1.88 15.88
C GLU A 179 -8.98 0.90 14.75
N ILE A 180 -9.48 1.20 13.55
CA ILE A 180 -9.16 0.51 12.29
C ILE A 180 -8.27 1.46 11.48
N PRO A 181 -6.98 1.13 11.27
CA PRO A 181 -6.10 1.97 10.47
C PRO A 181 -6.47 1.87 9.00
N ASP A 182 -6.19 2.93 8.25
CA ASP A 182 -6.20 2.90 6.80
C ASP A 182 -4.83 2.47 6.27
N GLY A 183 -4.75 2.19 4.96
CA GLY A 183 -3.50 1.79 4.35
C GLY A 183 -3.42 2.11 2.87
N MET A 184 -2.18 2.23 2.39
CA MET A 184 -1.86 2.47 0.98
C MET A 184 -0.81 1.51 0.48
N LEU A 185 -0.94 1.08 -0.77
CA LEU A 185 0.12 0.43 -1.54
C LEU A 185 0.53 1.40 -2.64
N VAL A 186 1.77 1.87 -2.59
CA VAL A 186 2.36 2.72 -3.63
C VAL A 186 3.28 1.86 -4.47
N ARG A 187 3.07 1.86 -5.79
CA ARG A 187 3.86 1.10 -6.76
C ARG A 187 4.35 2.03 -7.85
N LEU A 188 5.65 1.96 -8.12
CA LEU A 188 6.33 2.60 -9.22
C LEU A 188 6.89 1.53 -10.14
N SER A 189 6.63 1.61 -11.43
CA SER A 189 7.27 0.75 -12.42
C SER A 189 7.69 1.52 -13.67
N SER A 190 8.68 0.99 -14.38
CA SER A 190 9.15 1.53 -15.65
C SER A 190 9.55 0.38 -16.57
N ILE A 191 9.45 0.58 -17.88
CA ILE A 191 9.91 -0.41 -18.86
C ILE A 191 11.39 -0.12 -19.14
N ASP A 192 12.27 -0.97 -18.63
CA ASP A 192 13.72 -0.76 -18.68
C ASP A 192 14.46 -2.09 -18.59
N GLY A 193 15.38 -2.33 -19.53
CA GLY A 193 16.26 -3.51 -19.50
C GLY A 193 17.35 -3.43 -18.44
N ASN A 194 17.67 -2.23 -17.93
CA ASN A 194 18.62 -2.02 -16.85
C ASN A 194 17.88 -1.77 -15.53
N ALA A 195 17.80 -2.83 -14.70
CA ALA A 195 17.05 -2.78 -13.45
C ALA A 195 17.61 -1.77 -12.43
N GLU A 196 18.93 -1.66 -12.30
CA GLU A 196 19.55 -0.74 -11.33
C GLU A 196 19.27 0.72 -11.70
N ARG A 197 19.45 1.07 -12.98
CA ARG A 197 19.08 2.41 -13.49
C ARG A 197 17.61 2.72 -13.25
N ALA A 198 16.72 1.76 -13.49
CA ALA A 198 15.30 1.92 -13.25
C ALA A 198 14.98 2.18 -11.78
N TYR A 199 15.58 1.42 -10.86
CA TYR A 199 15.39 1.60 -9.43
C TYR A 199 15.90 2.96 -8.92
N GLU A 200 17.00 3.47 -9.46
CA GLU A 200 17.52 4.80 -9.15
C GLU A 200 16.56 5.90 -9.64
N ILE A 201 16.07 5.80 -10.88
CA ILE A 201 15.12 6.75 -11.45
C ILE A 201 13.80 6.74 -10.68
N GLN A 202 13.27 5.55 -10.36
CA GLN A 202 12.07 5.39 -9.52
C GLN A 202 12.26 6.01 -8.13
N GLY A 203 13.45 5.87 -7.53
CA GLY A 203 13.76 6.47 -6.24
C GLY A 203 13.79 8.00 -6.28
N ARG A 204 14.44 8.58 -7.31
CA ARG A 204 14.44 10.05 -7.51
C ARG A 204 13.03 10.59 -7.74
N PHE A 205 12.25 9.91 -8.58
CA PHE A 205 10.85 10.23 -8.80
C PHE A 205 10.04 10.22 -7.50
N ALA A 206 10.17 9.16 -6.69
CA ALA A 206 9.45 9.05 -5.43
C ALA A 206 9.80 10.20 -4.48
N ALA A 207 11.09 10.52 -4.34
CA ALA A 207 11.56 11.60 -3.48
C ALA A 207 11.03 12.97 -3.95
N GLN A 208 11.10 13.25 -5.25
CA GLN A 208 10.60 14.51 -5.83
C GLN A 208 9.08 14.63 -5.72
N MET A 209 8.35 13.53 -5.95
CA MET A 209 6.89 13.48 -5.80
C MET A 209 6.50 13.80 -4.36
N LEU A 210 7.11 13.11 -3.39
CA LEU A 210 6.83 13.31 -1.97
C LEU A 210 7.17 14.73 -1.52
N ALA A 211 8.28 15.32 -1.99
CA ALA A 211 8.65 16.69 -1.68
C ALA A 211 7.62 17.72 -2.20
N ALA A 212 6.96 17.44 -3.32
CA ALA A 212 5.92 18.30 -3.89
C ALA A 212 4.53 18.15 -3.22
N MET A 213 4.34 17.13 -2.37
CA MET A 213 3.08 16.91 -1.66
C MET A 213 2.97 17.77 -0.40
N ALA A 214 1.72 18.08 -0.02
CA ALA A 214 1.42 18.72 1.25
C ALA A 214 1.91 17.85 2.43
N PRO A 215 2.33 18.45 3.58
CA PRO A 215 2.98 17.71 4.66
C PRO A 215 2.16 16.52 5.22
N ASN A 216 0.83 16.67 5.31
CA ASN A 216 -0.05 15.60 5.78
C ASN A 216 -0.12 14.43 4.80
N ASP A 217 -0.23 14.74 3.50
CA ASP A 217 -0.35 13.73 2.44
C ASP A 217 0.97 13.00 2.25
N ARG A 218 2.09 13.73 2.31
CA ARG A 218 3.44 13.16 2.27
C ARG A 218 3.64 12.11 3.34
N ARG A 219 3.23 12.39 4.60
CA ARG A 219 3.32 11.40 5.69
C ARG A 219 2.44 10.18 5.45
N ARG A 220 1.26 10.35 4.85
CA ARG A 220 0.34 9.24 4.56
C ARG A 220 0.88 8.33 3.46
N VAL A 221 1.41 8.92 2.39
CA VAL A 221 1.92 8.22 1.20
C VAL A 221 3.32 7.65 1.41
N GLY A 222 4.26 8.46 1.93
CA GLY A 222 5.63 8.03 2.18
C GLY A 222 5.80 7.22 3.47
N GLY A 223 4.88 7.40 4.41
CA GLY A 223 5.02 6.87 5.76
C GLY A 223 6.05 7.66 6.60
N SER A 224 5.90 7.59 7.90
CA SER A 224 6.90 8.07 8.85
C SER A 224 7.89 6.92 9.08
N GLY A 225 9.19 7.15 8.84
CA GLY A 225 10.22 6.18 9.24
C GLY A 225 10.11 5.92 10.75
N THR A 226 10.09 4.64 11.14
CA THR A 226 10.25 4.24 12.55
C THR A 226 11.68 4.39 12.99
#